data_AF-A0A7S6RW75-F1
#
_entry.id   AF-A0A7S6RW75-F1
#
_cell.length_a   1.000
_cell.length_b   1.000
_cell.length_c   1.000
_cell.angle_alpha   90.00
_cell.angle_beta   90.00
_cell.angle_gamma   90.00
#
_symmetry.space_group_name_H-M   'P 1'
#
loop_
_entity.id
_entity.type
_entity.pdbx_description
1 polymer ?
#
loop_
_entity_poly.entity_id
_entity_poly.type
_entity_poly.pdbx_seq_one_letter_code
_entity_poly.pdbx_strand_id
1 'polypeptide(L)'
;MSGCSHERRSFPGLCGTQLCPALKPGDIVICDNLSSHKVAGVRDMIKDKGAEILYLPPYSPDLNPIEQVFSKIRILLRKAAERSFDALWAAIGRIIETIQPQECRNYFANSGYVSN
;
A
#
# COMPACT_ATOMS: atom_id res chain seq x y z
N MET A 1 -20.49 6.21 8.04
CA MET A 1 -19.82 5.23 8.93
C MET A 1 -19.95 3.78 8.42
N SER A 2 -19.97 3.56 7.09
CA SER A 2 -20.29 2.24 6.51
C SER A 2 -19.08 1.50 5.91
N GLY A 3 -17.89 2.12 5.86
CA GLY A 3 -16.69 1.55 5.22
C GLY A 3 -15.96 0.49 6.05
N CYS A 4 -16.06 0.54 7.38
CA CYS A 4 -15.19 -0.25 8.27
C CYS A 4 -15.48 -1.78 8.24
N SER A 5 -16.71 -2.20 7.90
CA SER A 5 -17.11 -3.62 7.93
C SER A 5 -16.84 -4.38 6.63
N HIS A 6 -16.60 -3.69 5.51
CA HIS A 6 -16.26 -4.33 4.24
C HIS A 6 -14.73 -4.54 4.15
N GLU A 7 -13.95 -3.50 4.46
CA GLU A 7 -12.49 -3.56 4.47
C GLU A 7 -11.93 -4.59 5.47
N ARG A 8 -12.50 -4.69 6.68
CA ARG A 8 -12.11 -5.72 7.67
C ARG A 8 -12.24 -7.16 7.15
N ARG A 9 -13.23 -7.43 6.31
CA ARG A 9 -13.47 -8.78 5.75
C ARG A 9 -12.63 -9.05 4.53
N SER A 10 -12.33 -8.02 3.73
CA SER A 10 -11.59 -8.17 2.48
C SER A 10 -10.07 -8.17 2.67
N PHE A 11 -9.54 -7.49 3.69
CA PHE A 11 -8.10 -7.35 3.89
C PHE A 11 -7.35 -8.68 4.06
N PRO A 12 -7.82 -9.67 4.85
CA PRO A 12 -7.19 -11.00 4.88
C PRO A 12 -7.14 -11.68 3.52
N GLY A 13 -8.22 -11.57 2.73
CA GLY A 13 -8.28 -12.13 1.38
C GLY A 13 -7.29 -11.46 0.43
N LEU A 14 -7.16 -10.14 0.50
CA LEU A 14 -6.12 -9.38 -0.23
C LEU A 14 -4.72 -9.83 0.19
N CYS A 15 -4.48 -9.98 1.50
CA CYS A 15 -3.20 -10.45 2.01
C CYS A 15 -2.86 -11.84 1.46
N GLY A 16 -3.78 -12.80 1.56
CA GLY A 16 -3.54 -14.18 1.11
C GLY A 16 -3.35 -14.31 -0.40
N THR A 17 -4.09 -13.54 -1.19
CA THR A 17 -4.12 -13.71 -2.66
C THR A 17 -3.16 -12.79 -3.42
N GLN A 18 -2.84 -11.61 -2.88
CA GLN A 18 -2.03 -10.60 -3.58
C GLN A 18 -0.72 -10.32 -2.87
N LEU A 19 -0.75 -10.04 -1.56
CA LEU A 19 0.45 -9.63 -0.82
C LEU A 19 1.39 -10.81 -0.53
N CYS A 20 0.91 -11.83 0.17
CA CYS A 20 1.74 -12.94 0.63
C CYS A 20 2.45 -13.71 -0.49
N PRO A 21 1.87 -13.88 -1.70
CA PRO A 21 2.60 -14.47 -2.82
C PRO A 21 3.79 -13.65 -3.31
N ALA A 22 3.80 -12.33 -3.08
CA ALA A 22 4.88 -11.44 -3.50
C ALA A 22 6.00 -11.30 -2.45
N LEU A 23 5.79 -11.77 -1.22
CA LEU A 23 6.75 -11.65 -0.11
C LEU A 23 7.89 -12.66 -0.22
N LYS A 24 9.05 -12.24 0.25
CA LYS A 24 10.25 -13.07 0.45
C LYS A 24 10.65 -13.08 1.92
N PRO A 25 11.36 -14.12 2.38
CA PRO A 25 11.93 -14.13 3.72
C PRO A 25 12.81 -12.89 3.96
N GLY A 26 12.59 -12.21 5.08
CA GLY A 26 13.27 -10.96 5.45
C GLY A 26 12.56 -9.67 4.99
N ASP A 27 11.49 -9.76 4.19
CA ASP A 27 10.71 -8.57 3.83
C ASP A 27 9.99 -7.98 5.06
N ILE A 28 9.83 -6.66 5.05
CA ILE A 28 9.09 -5.91 6.07
C ILE A 28 7.87 -5.26 5.41
N VAL A 29 6.68 -5.65 5.84
CA VAL A 29 5.41 -5.03 5.48
C VAL A 29 5.15 -3.86 6.42
N ILE A 30 5.22 -2.64 5.88
CA ILE A 30 4.84 -1.43 6.60
C ILE A 30 3.35 -1.19 6.40
N CYS A 31 2.61 -1.09 7.49
CA CYS A 31 1.15 -1.02 7.45
C CYS A 31 0.62 0.11 8.33
N ASP A 32 -0.35 0.87 7.82
CA ASP A 32 -1.04 1.88 8.62
C ASP A 32 -1.77 1.24 9.82
N ASN A 33 -1.98 2.04 10.88
CA ASN A 33 -2.53 1.62 12.15
C ASN A 33 -4.05 1.34 12.18
N LEU A 34 -4.75 1.40 11.03
CA LEU A 34 -6.18 1.11 10.92
C LEU A 34 -6.57 -0.25 11.54
N SER A 35 -7.69 -0.27 12.26
CA SER A 35 -8.24 -1.49 12.88
C SER A 35 -8.52 -2.62 11.88
N SER A 36 -8.79 -2.30 10.61
CA SER A 36 -8.99 -3.26 9.52
C SER A 36 -7.72 -4.01 9.14
N HIS A 37 -6.54 -3.46 9.42
CA HIS A 37 -5.27 -4.12 9.15
C HIS A 37 -4.86 -5.09 10.26
N LYS A 38 -5.42 -4.94 11.46
CA LYS A 38 -5.09 -5.74 12.65
C LYS A 38 -6.04 -6.92 12.87
N VAL A 39 -6.66 -7.41 11.80
CA VAL A 39 -7.56 -8.56 11.83
C VAL A 39 -6.77 -9.85 12.06
N ALA A 40 -7.40 -10.82 12.74
CA ALA A 40 -6.76 -12.09 13.09
C ALA A 40 -6.24 -12.82 11.85
N GLY A 41 -5.09 -13.50 11.99
CA GLY A 41 -4.47 -14.31 10.93
C GLY A 41 -3.57 -13.54 9.95
N VAL A 42 -3.70 -12.21 9.79
CA VAL A 42 -2.85 -11.47 8.84
C VAL A 42 -1.37 -11.51 9.23
N ARG A 43 -1.08 -11.28 10.51
CA ARG A 43 0.31 -11.35 11.01
C ARG A 43 0.90 -12.74 10.81
N ASP A 44 0.12 -13.79 11.02
CA ASP A 44 0.58 -15.17 10.89
C ASP A 44 0.84 -15.53 9.42
N MET A 45 -0.07 -15.14 8.51
CA MET A 45 0.14 -15.31 7.06
C MET A 45 1.42 -14.65 6.54
N ILE A 46 1.76 -13.47 7.06
CA ILE A 46 3.00 -12.75 6.69
C ILE A 46 4.22 -13.47 7.29
N LYS A 47 4.15 -13.90 8.56
CA LYS A 47 5.21 -14.67 9.22
C LYS A 47 5.49 -16.01 8.56
N ASP A 48 4.47 -16.70 8.05
CA ASP A 48 4.61 -17.96 7.32
C ASP A 48 5.43 -17.80 6.02
N LYS A 49 5.56 -16.57 5.50
CA LYS A 49 6.45 -16.23 4.38
C LYS A 49 7.87 -15.87 4.82
N GLY A 50 8.16 -15.92 6.12
CA GLY A 50 9.41 -15.44 6.70
C GLY A 50 9.55 -13.92 6.72
N ALA A 51 8.44 -13.19 6.56
CA ALA A 51 8.39 -11.73 6.55
C ALA A 51 7.83 -11.19 7.88
N GLU A 52 8.01 -9.90 8.12
CA GLU A 52 7.49 -9.21 9.31
C GLU A 52 6.49 -8.12 8.93
N ILE A 53 5.60 -7.78 9.86
CA ILE A 53 4.67 -6.65 9.72
C ILE A 53 4.89 -5.64 10.84
N LEU A 54 5.14 -4.39 10.44
CA LEU A 54 5.33 -3.22 11.26
C LEU A 54 4.13 -2.28 11.11
N TYR A 55 3.46 -1.98 12.21
CA TYR A 55 2.36 -1.04 12.24
C TYR A 55 2.87 0.35 12.61
N LEU A 56 2.45 1.36 11.86
CA LEU A 56 2.81 2.74 12.14
C LEU A 56 2.15 3.24 13.44
N PRO A 57 2.75 4.24 14.12
CA PRO A 57 2.07 4.96 15.20
C PRO A 57 0.78 5.64 14.70
N PRO A 58 -0.22 5.87 15.57
CA PRO A 58 -1.42 6.62 15.18
C PRO A 58 -1.07 7.99 14.61
N TYR A 59 -1.75 8.38 13.52
CA TYR A 59 -1.61 9.69 12.88
C TYR A 59 -0.19 10.02 12.37
N SER A 60 0.56 9.00 11.92
CA SER A 60 1.90 9.17 11.31
C SER A 60 1.91 8.91 9.80
N PRO A 61 1.16 9.68 8.99
CA PRO A 61 1.14 9.49 7.54
C PRO A 61 2.47 9.86 6.87
N ASP A 62 3.30 10.67 7.52
CA ASP A 62 4.67 11.02 7.12
C ASP A 62 5.59 9.78 7.06
N LEU A 63 5.33 8.81 7.93
CA LEU A 63 6.02 7.52 7.95
C LEU A 63 5.45 6.51 6.95
N ASN A 64 4.45 6.86 6.13
CA ASN A 64 3.84 5.93 5.18
C ASN A 64 4.26 6.25 3.73
N PRO A 65 5.22 5.53 3.12
CA PRO A 65 5.73 5.84 1.78
C PRO A 65 4.64 5.82 0.69
N ILE A 66 3.57 5.02 0.88
CA ILE A 66 2.50 4.90 -0.11
C ILE A 66 1.70 6.19 -0.28
N GLU A 67 1.66 7.08 0.73
CA GLU A 67 0.96 8.36 0.65
C GLU A 67 1.58 9.27 -0.42
N GLN A 68 2.91 9.24 -0.56
CA GLN A 68 3.62 10.00 -1.59
C GLN A 68 3.28 9.45 -3.00
N VAL A 69 3.24 8.13 -3.16
CA VAL A 69 2.84 7.46 -4.40
C VAL A 69 1.39 7.84 -4.77
N PHE A 70 0.47 7.74 -3.82
CA PHE A 70 -0.94 8.08 -4.03
C PHE A 70 -1.16 9.55 -4.35
N SER A 71 -0.38 10.46 -3.74
CA SER A 71 -0.41 11.88 -4.08
C SER A 71 -0.08 12.09 -5.57
N LYS A 72 1.01 11.48 -6.07
CA LYS A 72 1.38 11.53 -7.49
C LYS A 72 0.29 10.94 -8.39
N ILE A 73 -0.21 9.74 -8.08
CA ILE A 73 -1.27 9.10 -8.85
C ILE A 73 -2.51 10.00 -8.93
N ARG A 74 -2.96 10.57 -7.81
CA ARG A 74 -4.12 11.48 -7.77
C ARG A 74 -3.91 12.71 -8.65
N ILE A 75 -2.72 13.32 -8.64
CA ILE A 75 -2.41 14.47 -9.49
C ILE A 75 -2.50 14.08 -10.98
N LEU A 76 -1.91 12.95 -11.36
CA LEU A 76 -1.90 12.49 -12.75
C LEU A 76 -3.31 12.10 -13.23
N LEU A 77 -4.12 11.46 -12.38
CA LEU A 77 -5.51 11.15 -12.70
C LEU A 77 -6.35 12.42 -12.88
N ARG A 78 -6.18 13.43 -12.01
CA ARG A 78 -6.85 14.72 -12.17
C ARG A 78 -6.47 15.40 -13.48
N LYS A 79 -5.19 15.29 -13.89
CA LYS A 79 -4.70 15.82 -15.17
C LYS A 79 -5.26 15.06 -16.37
N ALA A 80 -5.44 13.74 -16.27
CA ALA A 80 -6.04 12.92 -17.32
C ALA A 80 -7.53 13.24 -17.56
N ALA A 81 -8.24 13.68 -16.51
CA ALA A 81 -9.62 14.17 -16.59
C ALA A 81 -10.64 13.20 -17.22
N GLU A 82 -10.38 11.89 -17.10
CA GLU A 82 -11.23 10.83 -17.64
C GLU A 82 -12.64 10.87 -17.04
N ARG A 83 -13.66 10.59 -17.87
CA ARG A 83 -15.09 10.70 -17.51
C ARG A 83 -15.86 9.38 -17.55
N SER A 84 -15.20 8.27 -17.86
CA SER A 84 -15.77 6.93 -17.79
C SER A 84 -14.95 6.05 -16.86
N PHE A 85 -15.61 5.02 -16.33
CA PHE A 85 -14.97 4.04 -15.46
C PHE A 85 -13.83 3.31 -16.19
N ASP A 86 -14.09 2.83 -17.41
CA ASP A 86 -13.10 2.08 -18.19
C ASP A 86 -11.88 2.93 -18.55
N ALA A 87 -12.09 4.20 -18.91
CA ALA A 87 -10.99 5.11 -19.22
C ALA A 87 -10.18 5.45 -17.96
N LEU A 88 -10.85 5.63 -16.81
CA LEU A 88 -10.19 5.82 -15.53
C LEU A 88 -9.34 4.61 -15.15
N TRP A 89 -9.88 3.39 -15.31
CA TRP A 89 -9.16 2.15 -15.03
C TRP A 89 -7.92 2.00 -15.90
N ALA A 90 -8.05 2.23 -17.20
CA ALA A 90 -6.93 2.20 -18.12
C ALA A 90 -5.89 3.29 -17.80
N ALA A 91 -6.33 4.48 -17.38
CA ALA A 91 -5.43 5.56 -16.97
C ALA A 91 -4.65 5.22 -15.71
N ILE A 92 -5.28 4.58 -14.72
CA ILE A 92 -4.58 4.08 -13.51
C ILE A 92 -3.45 3.12 -13.90
N GLY A 93 -3.72 2.15 -14.78
CA GLY A 93 -2.71 1.22 -15.28
C GLY A 93 -1.51 1.93 -15.91
N ARG A 94 -1.76 2.81 -16.88
CA ARG A 94 -0.70 3.61 -17.53
C ARG A 94 0.09 4.46 -16.54
N ILE A 95 -0.58 5.07 -15.55
CA ILE A 95 0.08 5.92 -14.55
C ILE A 95 1.00 5.10 -13.65
N ILE A 96 0.56 3.93 -13.19
CA ILE A 96 1.36 3.05 -12.33
C ILE A 96 2.65 2.63 -13.06
N GLU A 97 2.56 2.32 -14.35
CA GLU A 97 3.73 1.98 -15.19
C GLU A 97 4.77 3.12 -15.30
N THR A 98 4.40 4.37 -14.99
CA THR A 98 5.35 5.49 -14.97
C THR A 98 6.18 5.59 -13.70
N ILE A 99 5.80 4.87 -12.62
CA ILE A 99 6.48 4.95 -11.33
C ILE A 99 7.80 4.16 -11.40
N GLN A 100 8.92 4.86 -11.26
CA GLN A 100 10.23 4.26 -11.43
C GLN A 100 10.79 3.67 -10.12
N PRO A 101 11.61 2.61 -10.16
CA PRO A 101 12.22 2.04 -8.94
C PRO A 101 13.02 3.04 -8.10
N GLN A 102 13.71 4.00 -8.75
CA GLN A 102 14.43 5.05 -8.03
C GLN A 102 13.48 5.99 -7.30
N GLU A 103 12.31 6.27 -7.88
CA GLU A 103 11.30 7.10 -7.25
C GLU A 103 10.72 6.39 -6.01
N CYS A 104 10.46 5.09 -6.09
CA CYS A 104 10.09 4.29 -4.92
C CYS A 104 11.14 4.37 -3.80
N ARG A 105 12.43 4.25 -4.14
CA ARG A 105 13.53 4.40 -3.15
C ARG A 105 13.50 5.79 -2.48
N ASN A 106 13.24 6.84 -3.24
CA ASN A 106 13.14 8.19 -2.70
C ASN A 106 11.95 8.34 -1.74
N TYR A 107 10.81 7.69 -2.02
CA TYR A 107 9.67 7.71 -1.09
C TYR A 107 10.00 7.03 0.25
N PHE A 108 10.68 5.88 0.21
CA PHE A 108 11.17 5.22 1.43
C PHE A 108 12.18 6.08 2.20
N ALA A 109 13.11 6.74 1.49
CA ALA A 109 14.07 7.66 2.11
C ALA A 109 13.37 8.86 2.77
N ASN A 110 12.42 9.48 2.08
CA ASN A 110 11.62 10.59 2.62
C ASN A 110 10.80 10.21 3.85
N SER A 111 10.40 8.94 3.99
CA SER A 111 9.70 8.41 5.16
C SER A 111 10.64 7.83 6.23
N GLY A 112 11.96 8.00 6.09
CA GLY A 112 12.94 7.65 7.11
C GLY A 112 13.43 6.20 7.12
N TYR A 113 13.18 5.43 6.06
CA TYR A 113 13.54 4.01 5.99
C TYR A 113 14.87 3.68 5.31
N VAL A 114 15.51 4.69 4.72
CA VAL A 114 16.81 4.53 4.04
C VAL A 114 17.81 5.46 4.72
N SER A 115 18.87 4.89 5.29
CA SER A 115 20.03 5.65 5.75
C SER A 115 20.95 5.94 4.58
N ASN A 116 21.41 7.19 4.49
CA ASN A 116 22.29 7.68 3.42
C ASN A 116 23.75 7.28 3.65
#